data_AF-A0AB38Q0V7-F1
#
_entry.id   AF-A0AB38Q0V7-F1
#
_cell.length_a   1.000
_cell.length_b   1.000
_cell.length_c   1.000
_cell.angle_alpha   90.00
_cell.angle_beta   90.00
_cell.angle_gamma   90.00
#
_symmetry.space_group_name_H-M   'P 1'
#
loop_
_entity.id
_entity.type
_entity.pdbx_description
1 polymer ?
#
loop_
_entity_poly.entity_id
_entity_poly.type
_entity_poly.pdbx_seq_one_letter_code
_entity_poly.pdbx_strand_id
1 'polypeptide(L)'
;MNEFEYLKKSKNEIITIDNLNKKNDCFIRYLFSDEGNENIVLDFINGVMIDLNFQTFNNVVILNPFNLTKYLDGKESIVDVKCITEDNQTVIIEIQLQGNQYFIRRSLYYWANSYSSLLNKSENYTKLSPVISINVLDFILFNDIKDFHSCYLLKEIKHNKILTDHCMLHYIELPKFNLNNDKEKLSSWIKFFKGENMSNLIKENNIFEEVEKRCQSFIDSDPLINAYRKKEWNEYFYKDMMNEEREEGIKEGQISIAKTMKKDGADINLISKYTGLTIDEIEKL
;
A
#
# COMPACT_ATOMS: atom_id res chain seq x y z
N MET A 1 20.53 -5.51 -18.12
CA MET A 1 19.69 -4.71 -19.04
C MET A 1 19.91 -3.27 -18.64
N ASN A 2 20.38 -2.40 -19.53
CA ASN A 2 20.62 -1.02 -19.13
C ASN A 2 19.27 -0.28 -18.98
N GLU A 3 19.26 0.80 -18.22
CA GLU A 3 18.10 1.64 -17.92
C GLU A 3 17.32 2.02 -19.20
N PHE A 4 18.02 2.38 -20.27
CA PHE A 4 17.47 2.71 -21.60
C PHE A 4 16.78 1.53 -22.32
N GLU A 5 17.24 0.30 -22.12
CA GLU A 5 16.62 -0.91 -22.70
C GLU A 5 15.32 -1.28 -21.96
N TYR A 6 15.30 -1.16 -20.62
CA TYR A 6 14.07 -1.32 -19.85
C TYR A 6 13.04 -0.25 -20.25
N LEU A 7 13.48 1.00 -20.37
CA LEU A 7 12.67 2.15 -20.77
C LEU A 7 12.02 2.00 -22.16
N LYS A 8 12.76 1.47 -23.14
CA LYS A 8 12.19 1.20 -24.47
C LYS A 8 11.22 0.03 -24.46
N LYS A 9 11.45 -0.96 -23.60
CA LYS A 9 10.63 -2.16 -23.51
C LYS A 9 9.30 -1.87 -22.79
N SER A 10 9.32 -1.19 -21.64
CA SER A 10 8.13 -0.89 -20.84
C SER A 10 7.17 0.11 -21.49
N LYS A 11 7.70 1.07 -22.27
CA LYS A 11 6.87 2.05 -22.99
C LYS A 11 6.05 1.44 -24.13
N ASN A 12 6.52 0.32 -24.69
CA ASN A 12 5.91 -0.40 -25.80
C ASN A 12 5.29 -1.74 -25.36
N GLU A 13 5.36 -2.08 -24.08
CA GLU A 13 4.74 -3.30 -23.57
C GLU A 13 3.22 -3.12 -23.58
N ILE A 14 2.54 -4.10 -24.19
CA ILE A 14 1.09 -4.16 -24.23
C ILE A 14 0.64 -4.49 -22.80
N ILE A 15 -0.07 -3.56 -22.18
CA ILE A 15 -0.70 -3.80 -20.88
C ILE A 15 -1.92 -4.67 -21.13
N THR A 16 -2.01 -5.78 -20.43
CA THR A 16 -3.14 -6.70 -20.38
C THR A 16 -3.67 -6.77 -18.96
N ILE A 17 -4.83 -7.40 -18.78
CA ILE A 17 -5.42 -7.58 -17.45
C ILE A 17 -4.46 -8.35 -16.53
N ASP A 18 -3.74 -9.34 -17.06
CA ASP A 18 -2.85 -10.20 -16.27
C ASP A 18 -1.51 -9.54 -15.90
N ASN A 19 -0.98 -8.62 -16.72
CA ASN A 19 0.31 -7.96 -16.44
C ASN A 19 0.18 -6.54 -15.83
N LEU A 20 -1.04 -6.03 -15.69
CA LEU A 20 -1.30 -4.75 -15.02
C LEU A 20 -0.87 -4.83 -13.55
N ASN A 21 -0.04 -3.89 -13.10
CA ASN A 21 0.33 -3.77 -11.69
C ASN A 21 -0.90 -3.38 -10.86
N LYS A 22 -1.45 -4.35 -10.15
CA LYS A 22 -2.66 -4.21 -9.34
C LYS A 22 -2.47 -3.38 -8.07
N LYS A 23 -1.26 -2.88 -7.81
CA LYS A 23 -0.97 -2.01 -6.67
C LYS A 23 -0.61 -0.58 -7.09
N ASN A 24 -0.66 -0.27 -8.39
CA ASN A 24 -0.38 1.08 -8.88
C ASN A 24 -1.43 2.07 -8.37
N ASP A 25 -0.94 3.18 -7.82
CA ASP A 25 -1.75 4.23 -7.19
C ASP A 25 -2.87 4.78 -8.10
N CYS A 26 -2.55 5.09 -9.37
CA CYS A 26 -3.55 5.57 -10.33
C CYS A 26 -4.64 4.53 -10.59
N PHE A 27 -4.23 3.27 -10.76
CA PHE A 27 -5.15 2.18 -11.08
C PHE A 27 -6.07 1.85 -9.90
N ILE A 28 -5.52 1.80 -8.68
CA ILE A 28 -6.28 1.51 -7.47
C ILE A 28 -7.32 2.58 -7.19
N ARG A 29 -6.93 3.86 -7.29
CA ARG A 29 -7.85 4.97 -7.10
C ARG A 29 -8.99 4.88 -8.11
N TYR A 30 -8.70 4.61 -9.38
CA TYR A 30 -9.73 4.33 -10.36
C TYR A 30 -10.61 3.13 -9.96
N LEU A 31 -10.02 1.99 -9.62
CA LEU A 31 -10.78 0.77 -9.35
C LEU A 31 -11.69 0.88 -8.13
N PHE A 32 -11.26 1.57 -7.07
CA PHE A 32 -12.02 1.64 -5.81
C PHE A 32 -12.78 2.95 -5.60
N SER A 33 -12.48 4.01 -6.34
CA SER A 33 -13.14 5.31 -6.15
C SER A 33 -13.78 5.91 -7.41
N ASP A 34 -13.68 5.30 -8.60
CA ASP A 34 -14.47 5.81 -9.73
C ASP A 34 -15.98 5.57 -9.51
N GLU A 35 -16.80 6.49 -10.03
CA GLU A 35 -18.25 6.44 -9.85
C GLU A 35 -18.83 5.15 -10.49
N GLY A 36 -19.70 4.45 -9.76
CA GLY A 36 -20.24 3.15 -10.18
C GLY A 36 -19.45 1.94 -9.68
N ASN A 37 -18.30 2.13 -9.01
CA ASN A 37 -17.50 1.04 -8.43
C ASN A 37 -17.88 0.70 -6.98
N GLU A 38 -19.04 1.17 -6.47
CA GLU A 38 -19.46 0.97 -5.09
C GLU A 38 -19.52 -0.51 -4.70
N ASN A 39 -20.00 -1.38 -5.59
CA ASN A 39 -20.04 -2.84 -5.34
C ASN A 39 -18.63 -3.44 -5.20
N ILE A 40 -17.69 -2.98 -6.01
CA ILE A 40 -16.31 -3.45 -6.01
C ILE A 40 -15.65 -3.11 -4.66
N VAL A 41 -15.71 -1.84 -4.25
CA VAL A 41 -15.09 -1.41 -2.99
C VAL A 41 -15.83 -1.97 -1.77
N LEU A 42 -17.16 -2.12 -1.85
CA LEU A 42 -17.95 -2.79 -0.81
C LEU A 42 -17.52 -4.24 -0.62
N ASP A 43 -17.31 -4.98 -1.71
CA ASP A 43 -16.89 -6.38 -1.66
C ASP A 43 -15.56 -6.53 -0.94
N PHE A 44 -14.60 -5.67 -1.29
CA PHE A 44 -13.29 -5.62 -0.62
C PHE A 44 -13.42 -5.29 0.86
N ILE A 45 -14.15 -4.22 1.22
CA ILE A 45 -14.39 -3.82 2.62
C ILE A 45 -15.00 -4.98 3.40
N ASN A 46 -16.04 -5.62 2.86
CA ASN A 46 -16.69 -6.74 3.53
C ASN A 46 -15.76 -7.95 3.67
N GLY A 47 -14.88 -8.21 2.71
CA GLY A 47 -13.82 -9.21 2.84
C GLY A 47 -12.92 -8.94 4.06
N VAL A 48 -12.51 -7.69 4.24
CA VAL A 48 -11.71 -7.25 5.40
C VAL A 48 -12.47 -7.43 6.72
N MET A 49 -13.75 -7.06 6.77
CA MET A 49 -14.56 -7.19 7.98
C MET A 49 -14.79 -8.65 8.37
N ILE A 50 -15.14 -9.50 7.41
CA ILE A 50 -15.39 -10.94 7.61
C ILE A 50 -14.15 -11.65 8.14
N ASP A 51 -12.96 -11.29 7.66
CA ASP A 51 -11.70 -11.93 8.03
C ASP A 51 -11.43 -11.95 9.54
N LEU A 52 -11.95 -10.93 10.26
CA LEU A 52 -11.84 -10.79 11.71
C LEU A 52 -13.20 -10.85 12.43
N ASN A 53 -14.23 -11.38 11.77
CA ASN A 53 -15.59 -11.56 12.29
C ASN A 53 -16.30 -10.26 12.72
N PHE A 54 -16.04 -9.15 12.03
CA PHE A 54 -16.82 -7.92 12.20
C PHE A 54 -18.09 -7.93 11.32
N GLN A 55 -19.04 -7.06 11.66
CA GLN A 55 -20.26 -6.85 10.88
C GLN A 55 -19.93 -6.26 9.50
N THR A 56 -20.66 -6.73 8.49
CA THR A 56 -20.57 -6.27 7.10
C THR A 56 -21.58 -5.17 6.80
N PHE A 57 -21.38 -4.51 5.66
CA PHE A 57 -22.23 -3.44 5.14
C PHE A 57 -23.02 -3.90 3.92
N ASN A 58 -24.19 -3.31 3.72
CA ASN A 58 -25.06 -3.56 2.58
C ASN A 58 -24.75 -2.61 1.42
N ASN A 59 -24.31 -1.38 1.72
CA ASN A 59 -23.95 -0.42 0.69
C ASN A 59 -22.93 0.61 1.19
N VAL A 60 -22.23 1.20 0.23
CA VAL A 60 -21.33 2.33 0.46
C VAL A 60 -21.57 3.40 -0.59
N VAL A 61 -21.26 4.64 -0.23
CA VAL A 61 -21.19 5.78 -1.14
C VAL A 61 -19.77 6.30 -1.15
N ILE A 62 -19.17 6.41 -2.33
CA ILE A 62 -17.82 6.96 -2.50
C ILE A 62 -17.89 8.49 -2.34
N LEU A 63 -17.05 9.04 -1.47
CA LEU A 63 -17.03 10.47 -1.13
C LEU A 63 -15.93 11.26 -1.86
N ASN A 64 -14.92 10.58 -2.38
CA ASN A 64 -13.80 11.18 -3.10
C ASN A 64 -13.64 10.56 -4.50
N PRO A 65 -14.63 10.71 -5.40
CA PRO A 65 -14.61 10.00 -6.66
C PRO A 65 -13.35 10.31 -7.48
N PHE A 66 -12.80 9.28 -8.13
CA PHE A 66 -11.57 9.41 -8.89
C PHE A 66 -11.71 10.48 -9.99
N ASN A 67 -10.69 11.33 -10.11
CA ASN A 67 -10.67 12.34 -11.15
C ASN A 67 -9.25 12.47 -11.71
N LEU A 68 -9.07 12.01 -12.95
CA LEU A 68 -7.77 11.98 -13.59
C LEU A 68 -7.08 13.35 -13.65
N THR A 69 -7.83 14.42 -13.90
CA THR A 69 -7.27 15.79 -13.94
C THR A 69 -6.74 16.20 -12.57
N LYS A 70 -7.50 15.99 -11.50
CA LYS A 70 -7.06 16.31 -10.13
C LYS A 70 -5.87 15.44 -9.71
N TYR A 71 -5.84 14.17 -10.12
CA TYR A 71 -4.73 13.24 -9.92
C TYR A 71 -3.43 13.77 -10.57
N LEU A 72 -3.50 14.16 -11.85
CA LEU A 72 -2.34 14.69 -12.57
C LEU A 72 -1.86 16.05 -12.02
N ASP A 73 -2.79 16.87 -11.49
CA ASP A 73 -2.50 18.15 -10.83
C ASP A 73 -1.94 18.00 -9.39
N GLY A 74 -1.98 16.80 -8.81
CA GLY A 74 -1.64 16.56 -7.41
C GLY A 74 -2.60 17.21 -6.40
N LYS A 75 -3.83 17.55 -6.82
CA LYS A 75 -4.87 18.19 -5.99
C LYS A 75 -5.86 17.17 -5.41
N GLU A 76 -5.34 16.02 -4.99
CA GLU A 76 -6.16 14.90 -4.58
C GLU A 76 -6.62 14.97 -3.12
N SER A 77 -7.50 14.04 -2.78
CA SER A 77 -7.84 13.72 -1.40
C SER A 77 -6.59 13.29 -0.62
N ILE A 78 -6.59 13.58 0.68
CA ILE A 78 -5.55 13.14 1.63
C ILE A 78 -5.43 11.61 1.65
N VAL A 79 -6.55 10.91 1.40
CA VAL A 79 -6.62 9.45 1.35
C VAL A 79 -6.98 8.94 -0.04
N ASP A 80 -6.54 7.73 -0.38
CA ASP A 80 -6.77 7.11 -1.70
C ASP A 80 -8.27 6.89 -1.95
N VAL A 81 -8.97 6.29 -0.98
CA VAL A 81 -10.41 6.03 -1.06
C VAL A 81 -11.06 6.43 0.26
N LYS A 82 -12.20 7.09 0.18
CA LYS A 82 -13.06 7.46 1.30
C LYS A 82 -14.50 7.16 0.94
N CYS A 83 -15.13 6.28 1.71
CA CYS A 83 -16.52 5.89 1.54
C CYS A 83 -17.29 6.11 2.83
N ILE A 84 -18.62 6.18 2.72
CA ILE A 84 -19.54 6.12 3.84
C ILE A 84 -20.51 4.97 3.68
N THR A 85 -20.74 4.20 4.75
CA THR A 85 -21.68 3.07 4.78
C THR A 85 -23.11 3.54 5.04
N GLU A 86 -24.08 2.65 4.91
CA GLU A 86 -25.48 2.94 5.25
C GLU A 86 -25.70 3.30 6.73
N ASP A 87 -24.84 2.78 7.60
CA ASP A 87 -24.85 3.04 9.04
C ASP A 87 -24.05 4.30 9.41
N ASN A 88 -23.75 5.15 8.42
CA ASN A 88 -23.01 6.40 8.57
C ASN A 88 -21.56 6.20 9.05
N GLN A 89 -20.98 5.00 8.91
CA GLN A 89 -19.58 4.75 9.24
C GLN A 89 -18.69 5.18 8.08
N THR A 90 -17.57 5.85 8.37
CA THR A 90 -16.60 6.21 7.33
C THR A 90 -15.58 5.10 7.18
N VAL A 91 -15.32 4.69 5.94
CA VAL A 91 -14.21 3.78 5.62
C VAL A 91 -13.19 4.54 4.79
N ILE A 92 -11.92 4.51 5.20
CA ILE A 92 -10.80 5.00 4.42
C ILE A 92 -9.88 3.85 4.03
N ILE A 93 -9.43 3.82 2.79
CA ILE A 93 -8.51 2.79 2.28
C ILE A 93 -7.25 3.47 1.77
N GLU A 94 -6.11 2.91 2.15
CA GLU A 94 -4.76 3.33 1.74
C GLU A 94 -3.99 2.14 1.18
N ILE A 95 -3.30 2.30 0.05
CA ILE A 95 -2.39 1.30 -0.49
C ILE A 95 -0.97 1.86 -0.50
N GLN A 96 -0.06 1.20 0.22
CA GLN A 96 1.31 1.65 0.38
C GLN A 96 2.33 0.60 -0.04
N LEU A 97 3.10 0.92 -1.09
CA LEU A 97 4.14 0.04 -1.63
C LEU A 97 5.41 0.02 -0.78
N GLN A 98 5.77 1.16 -0.20
CA GLN A 98 7.01 1.32 0.57
C GLN A 98 6.73 2.08 1.85
N GLY A 99 7.30 1.65 2.96
CA GLY A 99 7.09 2.34 4.22
C GLY A 99 8.06 1.94 5.30
N ASN A 100 7.88 2.58 6.45
CA ASN A 100 8.63 2.31 7.66
C ASN A 100 7.68 2.48 8.86
N GLN A 101 8.21 2.38 10.08
CA GLN A 101 7.45 2.53 11.31
C GLN A 101 6.64 3.85 11.43
N TYR A 102 7.02 4.91 10.71
CA TYR A 102 6.26 6.17 10.70
C TYR A 102 4.93 6.07 9.95
N PHE A 103 4.72 5.01 9.16
CA PHE A 103 3.44 4.77 8.50
C PHE A 103 2.29 4.65 9.51
N ILE A 104 2.53 4.08 10.70
CA ILE A 104 1.53 4.02 11.80
C ILE A 104 1.07 5.43 12.21
N ARG A 105 1.99 6.41 12.24
CA ARG A 105 1.63 7.79 12.58
C ARG A 105 0.80 8.44 11.49
N ARG A 106 1.07 8.10 10.22
CA ARG A 106 0.34 8.60 9.06
C ARG A 106 -1.08 8.03 8.99
N SER A 107 -1.24 6.71 9.17
CA SER A 107 -2.57 6.08 9.22
C SER A 107 -3.41 6.65 10.37
N LEU A 108 -2.80 6.86 11.55
CA LEU A 108 -3.46 7.54 12.68
C LEU A 108 -3.84 8.99 12.35
N TYR A 109 -2.98 9.73 11.67
CA TYR A 109 -3.28 11.09 11.23
C TYR A 109 -4.47 11.12 10.25
N TYR A 110 -4.53 10.20 9.28
CA TYR A 110 -5.65 10.10 8.34
C TYR A 110 -6.95 9.70 9.02
N TRP A 111 -6.89 8.76 9.96
CA TRP A 111 -8.03 8.38 10.80
C TRP A 111 -8.53 9.59 11.60
N ALA A 112 -7.64 10.30 12.31
CA ALA A 112 -7.99 11.43 13.17
C ALA A 112 -8.57 12.60 12.36
N ASN A 113 -7.96 12.92 11.21
CA ASN A 113 -8.46 13.92 10.29
C ASN A 113 -9.87 13.54 9.79
N SER A 114 -10.09 12.29 9.39
CA SER A 114 -11.40 11.81 8.94
C SER A 114 -12.44 11.89 10.06
N TYR A 115 -12.13 11.46 11.28
CA TYR A 115 -13.03 11.51 12.43
C TYR A 115 -13.39 12.96 12.80
N SER A 116 -12.39 13.84 12.86
CA SER A 116 -12.61 15.26 13.15
C SER A 116 -13.45 15.97 12.08
N SER A 117 -13.32 15.57 10.82
CA SER A 117 -14.07 16.14 9.69
C SER A 117 -15.57 15.84 9.71
N LEU A 118 -16.02 14.88 10.53
CA LEU A 118 -17.44 14.54 10.69
C LEU A 118 -18.23 15.62 11.46
N LEU A 119 -17.52 16.53 12.15
CA LEU A 119 -18.15 17.49 13.04
C LEU A 119 -17.74 18.92 12.68
N ASN A 120 -18.72 19.75 12.32
CA ASN A 120 -18.50 21.18 12.13
C ASN A 120 -18.55 21.92 13.47
N LYS A 121 -18.08 23.18 13.43
CA LYS A 121 -18.12 24.05 14.60
C LYS A 121 -19.55 24.18 15.14
N SER A 122 -19.70 24.00 16.45
CA SER A 122 -20.97 24.09 17.19
C SER A 122 -21.95 22.93 16.99
N GLU A 123 -21.56 21.84 16.33
CA GLU A 123 -22.38 20.63 16.22
C GLU A 123 -22.23 19.72 17.45
N ASN A 124 -23.25 18.89 17.70
CA ASN A 124 -23.26 17.94 18.81
C ASN A 124 -22.41 16.70 18.50
N TYR A 125 -21.59 16.26 19.46
CA TYR A 125 -20.75 15.06 19.38
C TYR A 125 -21.51 13.76 19.07
N THR A 126 -22.83 13.71 19.26
CA THR A 126 -23.66 12.56 18.84
C THR A 126 -23.63 12.31 17.32
N LYS A 127 -23.11 13.25 16.52
CA LYS A 127 -22.91 13.07 15.07
C LYS A 127 -21.63 12.30 14.72
N LEU A 128 -20.71 12.12 15.67
CA LEU A 128 -19.49 11.36 15.44
C LEU A 128 -19.83 9.88 15.26
N SER A 129 -19.46 9.32 14.12
CA SER A 129 -19.61 7.91 13.79
C SER A 129 -18.24 7.21 13.70
N PRO A 130 -18.21 5.87 13.73
CA PRO A 130 -16.98 5.12 13.55
C PRO A 130 -16.24 5.44 12.26
N VAL A 131 -14.91 5.44 12.35
CA VAL A 131 -14.02 5.52 11.20
C VAL A 131 -13.14 4.26 11.18
N ILE A 132 -13.24 3.52 10.07
CA ILE A 132 -12.48 2.31 9.79
C ILE A 132 -11.38 2.66 8.80
N SER A 133 -10.12 2.45 9.17
CA SER A 133 -8.97 2.64 8.29
C SER A 133 -8.45 1.28 7.84
N ILE A 134 -8.44 1.04 6.53
CA ILE A 134 -7.91 -0.17 5.91
C ILE A 134 -6.61 0.20 5.20
N ASN A 135 -5.50 -0.38 5.63
CA ASN A 135 -4.17 -0.07 5.12
C ASN A 135 -3.59 -1.33 4.45
N VAL A 136 -3.52 -1.35 3.12
CA VAL A 136 -2.93 -2.44 2.33
C VAL A 136 -1.46 -2.14 2.09
N LEU A 137 -0.56 -3.02 2.54
CA LEU A 137 0.88 -2.78 2.58
C LEU A 137 1.64 -3.83 1.77
N ASP A 138 2.54 -3.39 0.90
CA ASP A 138 3.48 -4.27 0.18
C ASP A 138 4.82 -4.46 0.90
N PHE A 139 4.85 -4.20 2.22
CA PHE A 139 6.01 -4.35 3.08
C PHE A 139 5.59 -4.89 4.46
N ILE A 140 6.55 -5.42 5.22
CA ILE A 140 6.33 -5.89 6.59
C ILE A 140 6.50 -4.71 7.54
N LEU A 141 5.41 -4.35 8.22
CA LEU A 141 5.35 -3.32 9.26
C LEU A 141 5.52 -3.92 10.66
N PHE A 142 4.90 -5.08 10.93
CA PHE A 142 4.91 -5.72 12.25
C PHE A 142 5.72 -7.02 12.24
N ASN A 143 7.00 -6.98 12.59
CA ASN A 143 7.88 -8.17 12.52
C ASN A 143 7.52 -9.26 13.55
N ASP A 144 6.83 -8.89 14.62
CA ASP A 144 6.41 -9.76 15.73
C ASP A 144 5.06 -10.45 15.50
N ILE A 145 4.28 -10.00 14.51
CA ILE A 145 2.97 -10.57 14.15
C ILE A 145 3.10 -11.38 12.87
N LYS A 146 2.72 -12.66 12.89
CA LYS A 146 2.82 -13.53 11.70
C LYS A 146 1.64 -13.38 10.74
N ASP A 147 0.48 -13.03 11.25
CA ASP A 147 -0.73 -12.88 10.45
C ASP A 147 -0.61 -11.75 9.44
N PHE A 148 -1.17 -11.95 8.25
CA PHE A 148 -1.17 -10.94 7.19
C PHE A 148 -2.21 -9.84 7.43
N HIS A 149 -3.22 -10.10 8.25
CA HIS A 149 -4.27 -9.14 8.56
C HIS A 149 -4.37 -8.93 10.07
N SER A 150 -4.18 -7.69 10.50
CA SER A 150 -4.27 -7.25 11.88
C SER A 150 -5.24 -6.08 12.01
N CYS A 151 -6.05 -6.06 13.06
CA CYS A 151 -6.88 -4.91 13.42
C CYS A 151 -6.54 -4.41 14.82
N TYR A 152 -6.24 -3.12 14.93
CA TYR A 152 -5.95 -2.44 16.20
C TYR A 152 -7.15 -1.58 16.62
N LEU A 153 -7.51 -1.68 17.90
CA LEU A 153 -8.60 -0.97 18.56
C LEU A 153 -8.08 -0.25 19.82
N LEU A 154 -8.84 0.74 20.30
CA LEU A 154 -8.57 1.39 21.59
C LEU A 154 -9.03 0.50 22.74
N LYS A 155 -8.11 0.19 23.67
CA LYS A 155 -8.37 -0.74 24.77
C LYS A 155 -7.85 -0.22 26.12
N GLU A 156 -8.52 -0.62 27.19
CA GLU A 156 -8.03 -0.51 28.57
C GLU A 156 -6.92 -1.56 28.81
N ILE A 157 -5.85 -1.15 29.50
CA ILE A 157 -4.61 -1.93 29.57
C ILE A 157 -4.73 -3.14 30.49
N LYS A 158 -5.34 -3.01 31.68
CA LYS A 158 -5.30 -4.06 32.71
C LYS A 158 -6.17 -5.27 32.39
N HIS A 159 -7.33 -5.04 31.77
CA HIS A 159 -8.31 -6.09 31.46
C HIS A 159 -8.48 -6.33 29.96
N ASN A 160 -7.69 -5.65 29.11
CA ASN A 160 -7.77 -5.73 27.66
C ASN A 160 -9.18 -5.44 27.11
N LYS A 161 -9.93 -4.55 27.76
CA LYS A 161 -11.32 -4.23 27.40
C LYS A 161 -11.32 -3.19 26.28
N ILE A 162 -12.01 -3.50 25.17
CA ILE A 162 -12.25 -2.52 24.10
C ILE A 162 -13.07 -1.36 24.66
N LEU A 163 -12.56 -0.14 24.49
CA LEU A 163 -13.22 1.09 24.91
C LEU A 163 -14.35 1.46 23.95
N THR A 164 -14.06 1.40 22.64
CA THR A 164 -14.95 1.78 21.55
C THR A 164 -14.41 1.22 20.23
N ASP A 165 -15.29 1.05 19.25
CA ASP A 165 -15.01 0.71 17.86
C ASP A 165 -14.93 1.95 16.94
N HIS A 166 -15.03 3.17 17.49
CA HIS A 166 -14.92 4.39 16.67
C HIS A 166 -13.55 4.54 15.98
N CYS A 167 -12.53 3.82 16.48
CA CYS A 167 -11.20 3.74 15.89
C CYS A 167 -10.85 2.28 15.59
N MET A 168 -10.94 1.91 14.31
CA MET A 168 -10.47 0.62 13.80
C MET A 168 -9.36 0.84 12.79
N LEU A 169 -8.19 0.27 13.04
CA LEU A 169 -7.04 0.35 12.13
C LEU A 169 -6.68 -1.05 11.66
N HIS A 170 -7.15 -1.39 10.47
CA HIS A 170 -6.81 -2.62 9.75
C HIS A 170 -5.50 -2.42 8.98
N TYR A 171 -4.61 -3.39 9.09
CA TYR A 171 -3.36 -3.50 8.35
C TYR A 171 -3.31 -4.85 7.65
N ILE A 172 -3.14 -4.82 6.33
CA ILE A 172 -3.10 -5.99 5.46
C ILE A 172 -1.71 -6.02 4.82
N GLU A 173 -0.81 -6.83 5.34
CA GLU A 173 0.57 -6.97 4.90
C GLU A 173 0.68 -8.06 3.83
N LEU A 174 0.61 -7.67 2.56
CA LEU A 174 0.64 -8.56 1.39
C LEU A 174 1.84 -9.54 1.37
N PRO A 175 3.05 -9.18 1.84
CA PRO A 175 4.18 -10.12 1.89
C PRO A 175 3.98 -11.30 2.84
N LYS A 176 3.12 -11.17 3.86
CA LYS A 176 2.84 -12.23 4.84
C LYS A 176 1.77 -13.22 4.38
N PHE A 177 1.02 -12.90 3.34
CA PHE A 177 -0.05 -13.77 2.86
C PHE A 177 0.50 -15.06 2.26
N ASN A 178 0.09 -16.19 2.83
CA ASN A 178 0.34 -17.52 2.30
C ASN A 178 -0.82 -17.91 1.37
N LEU A 179 -0.51 -18.34 0.15
CA LEU A 179 -1.50 -18.71 -0.88
C LEU A 179 -2.40 -19.88 -0.47
N ASN A 180 -2.01 -20.67 0.54
CA ASN A 180 -2.80 -21.79 1.07
C ASN A 180 -3.80 -21.36 2.18
N ASN A 181 -4.04 -20.06 2.38
CA ASN A 181 -4.94 -19.57 3.41
C ASN A 181 -6.37 -19.38 2.87
N ASP A 182 -7.31 -20.20 3.35
CA ASP A 182 -8.67 -20.35 2.83
C ASP A 182 -9.68 -19.34 3.39
N LYS A 183 -9.27 -18.08 3.63
CA LYS A 183 -10.25 -17.03 3.95
C LYS A 183 -10.89 -16.51 2.66
N GLU A 184 -11.88 -17.24 2.15
CA GLU A 184 -12.40 -17.17 0.77
C GLU A 184 -12.56 -15.74 0.19
N LYS A 185 -13.15 -14.80 0.94
CA LYS A 185 -13.45 -13.48 0.38
C LYS A 185 -12.24 -12.53 0.36
N LEU A 186 -11.55 -12.33 1.49
CA LEU A 186 -10.36 -11.47 1.51
C LEU A 186 -9.20 -12.07 0.71
N SER A 187 -9.04 -13.40 0.75
CA SER A 187 -7.93 -14.09 0.05
C SER A 187 -7.92 -13.81 -1.44
N SER A 188 -9.08 -13.81 -2.11
CA SER A 188 -9.21 -13.47 -3.53
C SER A 188 -8.71 -12.04 -3.82
N TRP A 189 -9.04 -11.06 -2.98
CA TRP A 189 -8.49 -9.71 -3.06
C TRP A 189 -6.97 -9.64 -2.85
N ILE A 190 -6.43 -10.40 -1.89
CA ILE A 190 -4.98 -10.44 -1.68
C ILE A 190 -4.27 -11.07 -2.89
N LYS A 191 -4.82 -12.16 -3.45
CA LYS A 191 -4.34 -12.79 -4.67
C LYS A 191 -4.38 -11.83 -5.86
N PHE A 192 -5.43 -11.02 -5.99
CA PHE A 192 -5.52 -9.98 -7.00
C PHE A 192 -4.38 -8.96 -6.89
N PHE A 193 -4.11 -8.41 -5.70
CA PHE A 193 -2.98 -7.49 -5.51
C PHE A 193 -1.61 -8.12 -5.79
N LYS A 194 -1.51 -9.45 -5.65
CA LYS A 194 -0.31 -10.23 -5.95
C LYS A 194 -0.21 -10.69 -7.41
N GLY A 195 -1.18 -10.37 -8.26
CA GLY A 195 -1.15 -10.67 -9.69
C GLY A 195 -1.63 -12.09 -10.06
N GLU A 196 -2.53 -12.68 -9.26
CA GLU A 196 -3.22 -13.92 -9.63
C GLU A 196 -4.05 -13.76 -10.90
N ASN A 197 -4.20 -14.85 -11.67
CA ASN A 197 -4.93 -14.82 -12.92
C ASN A 197 -6.43 -14.53 -12.69
N MET A 198 -7.00 -13.65 -13.52
CA MET A 198 -8.39 -13.23 -13.40
C MET A 198 -9.38 -14.39 -13.43
N SER A 199 -9.13 -15.41 -14.25
CA SER A 199 -10.02 -16.58 -14.34
C SER A 199 -10.07 -17.42 -13.06
N ASN A 200 -9.02 -17.39 -12.24
CA ASN A 200 -9.02 -18.05 -10.93
C ASN A 200 -9.80 -17.21 -9.92
N LEU A 201 -9.59 -15.89 -9.94
CA LEU A 201 -10.27 -14.94 -9.06
C LEU A 201 -11.79 -14.96 -9.25
N ILE A 202 -12.27 -15.02 -10.50
CA ILE A 202 -13.71 -15.10 -10.82
C ILE A 202 -14.35 -16.37 -10.23
N LYS A 203 -13.63 -17.50 -10.19
CA LYS A 203 -14.14 -18.75 -9.59
C LYS A 203 -14.24 -18.67 -8.08
N GLU A 204 -13.36 -17.91 -7.44
CA GLU A 204 -13.31 -17.73 -5.99
C GLU A 204 -14.31 -16.67 -5.51
N ASN A 205 -14.48 -15.59 -6.28
CA ASN A 205 -15.34 -14.47 -5.93
C ASN A 205 -15.90 -13.81 -7.19
N ASN A 206 -17.23 -13.80 -7.33
CA ASN A 206 -17.91 -13.36 -8.53
C ASN A 206 -17.78 -11.85 -8.81
N ILE A 207 -17.44 -11.02 -7.81
CA ILE A 207 -17.19 -9.59 -8.04
C ILE A 207 -16.09 -9.36 -9.07
N PHE A 208 -15.18 -10.33 -9.25
CA PHE A 208 -14.08 -10.21 -10.19
C PHE A 208 -14.52 -10.16 -11.65
N GLU A 209 -15.76 -10.55 -11.99
CA GLU A 209 -16.32 -10.30 -13.32
C GLU A 209 -16.52 -8.79 -13.57
N GLU A 210 -16.87 -8.03 -12.53
CA GLU A 210 -16.98 -6.58 -12.59
C GLU A 210 -15.60 -5.93 -12.58
N VAL A 211 -14.68 -6.42 -11.73
CA VAL A 211 -13.29 -5.98 -11.70
C VAL A 211 -12.60 -6.18 -13.04
N GLU A 212 -12.83 -7.30 -13.72
CA GLU A 212 -12.27 -7.59 -15.05
C GLU A 212 -12.74 -6.54 -16.08
N LYS A 213 -14.03 -6.23 -16.12
CA LYS A 213 -14.58 -5.19 -17.01
C LYS A 213 -13.97 -3.82 -16.75
N ARG A 214 -13.74 -3.49 -15.47
CA ARG A 214 -13.11 -2.22 -15.08
C ARG A 214 -11.61 -2.21 -15.38
N CYS A 215 -10.91 -3.34 -15.23
CA CYS A 215 -9.53 -3.48 -15.72
C CYS A 215 -9.46 -3.23 -17.23
N GLN A 216 -10.35 -3.83 -18.01
CA GLN A 216 -10.37 -3.64 -19.46
C GLN A 216 -10.69 -2.18 -19.83
N SER A 217 -11.68 -1.56 -19.18
CA SER A 217 -12.04 -0.15 -19.37
C SER A 217 -10.87 0.79 -19.04
N PHE A 218 -10.08 0.47 -18.02
CA PHE A 218 -8.88 1.23 -17.67
C PHE A 218 -7.80 1.11 -18.76
N ILE A 219 -7.56 -0.11 -19.25
CA ILE A 219 -6.56 -0.42 -20.28
C ILE A 219 -6.91 0.24 -21.62
N ASP A 220 -8.20 0.25 -21.99
CA ASP A 220 -8.68 0.83 -23.24
C ASP A 220 -8.68 2.37 -23.24
N SER A 221 -8.42 2.99 -22.08
CA SER A 221 -8.40 4.44 -21.92
C SER A 221 -6.97 5.00 -22.00
N ASP A 222 -6.63 5.58 -23.15
CA ASP A 222 -5.32 6.20 -23.38
C ASP A 222 -4.90 7.18 -22.27
N PRO A 223 -5.77 8.09 -21.77
CA PRO A 223 -5.40 8.99 -20.68
C PRO A 223 -5.03 8.26 -19.39
N LEU A 224 -5.78 7.20 -19.03
CA LEU A 224 -5.56 6.43 -17.81
C LEU A 224 -4.27 5.61 -17.89
N ILE A 225 -4.07 4.89 -19.00
CA ILE A 225 -2.84 4.11 -19.20
C ILE A 225 -1.59 4.99 -19.25
N ASN A 226 -1.68 6.19 -19.82
CA ASN A 226 -0.55 7.12 -19.82
C ASN A 226 -0.23 7.61 -18.40
N ALA A 227 -1.24 7.91 -17.57
CA ALA A 227 -1.04 8.28 -16.18
C ALA A 227 -0.47 7.12 -15.34
N TYR A 228 -0.98 5.92 -15.53
CA TYR A 228 -0.47 4.67 -14.95
C TYR A 228 1.01 4.47 -15.28
N ARG A 229 1.38 4.52 -16.57
CA ARG A 229 2.77 4.32 -17.03
C ARG A 229 3.71 5.36 -16.44
N LYS A 230 3.27 6.62 -16.37
CA LYS A 230 4.06 7.70 -15.73
C LYS A 230 4.29 7.41 -14.25
N LYS A 231 3.29 6.87 -13.54
CA LYS A 231 3.42 6.52 -12.12
C LYS A 231 4.35 5.34 -11.90
N GLU A 232 4.18 4.24 -12.66
CA GLU A 232 5.11 3.10 -12.66
C GLU A 232 6.57 3.55 -12.91
N TRP A 233 6.74 4.45 -13.88
CA TRP A 233 8.04 5.01 -14.22
C TRP A 233 8.64 5.77 -13.03
N ASN A 234 7.90 6.71 -12.44
CA ASN A 234 8.38 7.47 -11.30
C ASN A 234 8.74 6.57 -10.10
N GLU A 235 7.94 5.54 -9.84
CA GLU A 235 8.18 4.59 -8.74
C GLU A 235 9.43 3.73 -8.99
N TYR A 236 9.63 3.27 -10.22
CA TYR A 236 10.84 2.55 -10.60
C TYR A 236 12.09 3.41 -10.40
N PHE A 237 12.07 4.65 -10.92
CA PHE A 237 13.19 5.58 -10.81
C PHE A 237 13.51 5.94 -9.37
N TYR A 238 12.48 6.22 -8.58
CA TYR A 238 12.65 6.49 -7.16
C TYR A 238 13.29 5.30 -6.44
N LYS A 239 12.82 4.07 -6.72
CA LYS A 239 13.38 2.86 -6.12
C LYS A 239 14.84 2.64 -6.52
N ASP A 240 15.19 2.90 -7.77
CA ASP A 240 16.55 2.77 -8.28
C ASP A 240 17.49 3.77 -7.60
N MET A 241 17.12 5.05 -7.56
CA MET A 241 17.86 6.09 -6.85
C MET A 241 18.06 5.76 -5.36
N MET A 242 17.02 5.26 -4.68
CA MET A 242 17.13 4.84 -3.27
C MET A 242 18.08 3.65 -3.08
N ASN A 243 18.21 2.76 -4.05
CA ASN A 243 19.18 1.66 -3.98
C ASN A 243 20.60 2.19 -4.16
N GLU A 244 20.84 3.10 -5.12
CA GLU A 244 22.14 3.74 -5.32
C GLU A 244 22.59 4.50 -4.07
N GLU A 245 21.74 5.37 -3.51
CA GLU A 245 22.05 6.11 -2.28
C GLU A 245 22.36 5.17 -1.09
N ARG A 246 21.67 4.03 -1.03
CA ARG A 246 21.93 3.01 0.00
C ARG A 246 23.28 2.33 -0.21
N GLU A 247 23.62 1.98 -1.44
CA GLU A 247 24.92 1.39 -1.76
C GLU A 247 26.07 2.37 -1.48
N GLU A 248 25.90 3.64 -1.84
CA GLU A 248 26.85 4.70 -1.49
C GLU A 248 27.01 4.84 0.02
N GLY A 249 25.92 4.91 0.78
CA GLY A 249 25.96 5.01 2.24
C GLY A 249 26.63 3.80 2.90
N ILE A 250 26.43 2.58 2.37
CA ILE A 250 27.16 1.38 2.82
C ILE A 250 28.65 1.54 2.54
N LYS A 251 29.02 1.97 1.32
CA LYS A 251 30.42 2.16 0.92
C LYS A 251 31.12 3.24 1.75
N GLU A 252 30.45 4.37 2.02
CA GLU A 252 30.96 5.42 2.91
C GLU A 252 31.19 4.89 4.33
N GLY A 253 30.27 4.08 4.86
CA GLY A 253 30.41 3.40 6.14
C GLY A 253 31.62 2.46 6.19
N GLN A 254 31.79 1.63 5.14
CA GLN A 254 32.95 0.75 4.98
C GLN A 254 34.26 1.53 4.95
N ILE A 255 34.30 2.64 4.20
CA ILE A 255 35.46 3.53 4.11
C ILE A 255 35.78 4.18 5.46
N SER A 256 34.77 4.64 6.20
CA SER A 256 34.94 5.24 7.52
C SER A 256 35.53 4.25 8.54
N ILE A 257 35.04 3.01 8.53
CA ILE A 257 35.58 1.91 9.35
C ILE A 257 37.03 1.62 8.94
N ALA A 258 37.31 1.48 7.64
CA ALA A 258 38.64 1.19 7.13
C ALA A 258 39.67 2.27 7.51
N LYS A 259 39.31 3.56 7.41
CA LYS A 259 40.16 4.68 7.83
C LYS A 259 40.51 4.61 9.32
N THR A 260 39.52 4.28 10.16
CA THR A 260 39.71 4.15 11.61
C THR A 260 40.65 2.98 11.93
N MET A 261 40.39 1.80 11.34
CA MET A 261 41.24 0.63 11.54
C MET A 261 42.68 0.84 11.05
N LYS A 262 42.86 1.53 9.91
CA LYS A 262 44.19 1.86 9.37
C LYS A 262 44.95 2.81 10.30
N LYS A 263 44.27 3.80 10.86
CA LYS A 263 44.83 4.73 11.85
C LYS A 263 45.30 4.01 13.12
N ASP A 264 44.56 2.98 13.55
CA ASP A 264 44.89 2.16 14.72
C ASP A 264 45.96 1.08 14.43
N GLY A 265 46.49 1.03 13.21
CA GLY A 265 47.56 0.12 12.82
C GLY A 265 47.10 -1.31 12.52
N ALA A 266 45.83 -1.52 12.19
CA ALA A 266 45.32 -2.84 11.80
C ALA A 266 45.91 -3.30 10.45
N ASP A 267 46.11 -4.62 10.32
CA ASP A 267 46.61 -5.24 9.08
C ASP A 267 45.64 -5.03 7.90
N ILE A 268 46.19 -4.75 6.72
CA ILE A 268 45.40 -4.38 5.54
C ILE A 268 44.50 -5.52 5.04
N ASN A 269 44.94 -6.78 5.17
CA ASN A 269 44.13 -7.94 4.79
C ASN A 269 42.96 -8.11 5.76
N LEU A 270 43.18 -7.78 7.04
CA LEU A 270 42.15 -7.79 8.06
C LEU A 270 41.09 -6.70 7.78
N ILE A 271 41.52 -5.50 7.42
CA ILE A 271 40.63 -4.41 7.03
C ILE A 271 39.81 -4.82 5.80
N SER A 272 40.45 -5.36 4.76
CA SER A 272 39.76 -5.84 3.56
C SER A 272 38.71 -6.90 3.87
N LYS A 273 39.08 -7.90 4.69
CA LYS A 273 38.16 -8.96 5.11
C LYS A 273 36.91 -8.45 5.82
N TYR A 274 37.03 -7.47 6.71
CA TYR A 274 35.91 -7.00 7.54
C TYR A 274 35.11 -5.86 6.92
N THR A 275 35.73 -5.05 6.06
CA THR A 275 35.04 -3.94 5.41
C THR A 275 34.51 -4.32 4.02
N GLY A 276 35.04 -5.38 3.41
CA GLY A 276 34.71 -5.77 2.04
C GLY A 276 35.37 -4.89 0.96
N LEU A 277 36.17 -3.89 1.35
CA LEU A 277 36.95 -3.07 0.42
C LEU A 277 38.13 -3.87 -0.14
N THR A 278 38.51 -3.57 -1.38
CA THR A 278 39.72 -4.12 -1.99
C THR A 278 40.96 -3.56 -1.31
N ILE A 279 42.09 -4.29 -1.37
CA ILE A 279 43.37 -3.81 -0.84
C ILE A 279 43.76 -2.47 -1.48
N ASP A 280 43.62 -2.34 -2.81
CA ASP A 280 43.87 -1.11 -3.55
C ASP A 280 43.02 0.07 -3.06
N GLU A 281 41.74 -0.15 -2.72
CA GLU A 281 40.88 0.88 -2.15
C GLU A 281 41.40 1.30 -0.77
N ILE A 282 41.82 0.36 0.08
CA ILE A 282 42.31 0.64 1.45
C ILE A 282 43.68 1.33 1.43
N GLU A 283 44.57 0.98 0.52
CA GLU A 283 45.86 1.65 0.35
C GLU A 283 45.70 3.13 0.03
N LYS A 284 44.66 3.47 -0.75
CA LYS A 284 44.32 4.85 -1.14
C LYS A 284 43.59 5.67 -0.07
N LEU A 285 43.14 5.06 1.04
CA LEU A 285 42.48 5.75 2.17
C LEU A 285 43.45 6.51 3.07
#